data_AF-A0A0D9A7E5-F1
#
_entry.id   AF-A0A0D9A7E5-F1
#
_cell.length_a   1.000
_cell.length_b   1.000
_cell.length_c   1.000
_cell.angle_alpha   90.00
_cell.angle_beta   90.00
_cell.angle_gamma   90.00
#
_symmetry.space_group_name_H-M   'P 1'
#
loop_
_entity.id
_entity.type
_entity.pdbx_description
1 polymer ?
#
loop_
_entity_poly.entity_id
_entity_poly.type
_entity_poly.pdbx_seq_one_letter_code
_entity_poly.pdbx_strand_id
1 'polypeptide(L)'
;MHEHPLQRFFKSLRERPVFAWERYQLRDVLVIDHPLCQAVFSRQGAQLLHFQPKGQKPWLWCAAKWPHVGAIRGGVPVCWPWYGRHPSENAWPSHGWARLLDWKLLDSSTDDDGVRLHWQLQLCDWKVDLHAHLGERLDLRLATEHQDSLPCQLSQALHAYWRIGDVGEVALSGLDGVQGYDQLNRQACQQEGELRVDGGCQRVFQHEGELQLKDPVWQRQLCIDTGDDANTVVWHPGTRPLLGVSWNEMSEFVCVEAASGGGRG
;
A
#
# COMPACT_ATOMS: atom_id res chain seq x y z
N MET A 1 5.64 -7.39 -20.23
CA MET A 1 5.23 -7.23 -18.83
C MET A 1 6.11 -8.09 -17.97
N HIS A 2 6.70 -7.49 -16.94
CA HIS A 2 7.71 -8.19 -16.15
C HIS A 2 7.07 -9.08 -15.09
N GLU A 3 7.79 -10.07 -14.59
CA GLU A 3 7.34 -10.84 -13.43
C GLU A 3 7.48 -9.99 -12.17
N HIS A 4 6.62 -10.19 -11.16
CA HIS A 4 6.76 -9.50 -9.88
C HIS A 4 8.13 -9.84 -9.26
N PRO A 5 8.95 -8.87 -8.81
CA PRO A 5 10.34 -9.14 -8.39
C PRO A 5 10.45 -10.14 -7.24
N LEU A 6 9.42 -10.20 -6.37
CA LEU A 6 9.35 -11.11 -5.22
C LEU A 6 8.78 -12.50 -5.57
N GLN A 7 8.29 -12.73 -6.79
CA GLN A 7 7.84 -14.07 -7.22
C GLN A 7 8.95 -15.13 -7.12
N ARG A 8 10.21 -14.68 -7.17
CA ARG A 8 11.40 -15.53 -7.03
C ARG A 8 11.38 -16.44 -5.79
N PHE A 9 10.72 -16.02 -4.70
CA PHE A 9 10.65 -16.84 -3.49
C PHE A 9 9.76 -18.07 -3.66
N PHE A 10 8.86 -18.06 -4.64
CA PHE A 10 7.84 -19.09 -4.83
C PHE A 10 8.12 -20.02 -6.02
N LYS A 11 9.32 -19.93 -6.61
CA LYS A 11 9.74 -20.79 -7.74
C LYS A 11 10.36 -22.11 -7.32
N SER A 12 10.80 -22.21 -6.06
CA SER A 12 11.42 -23.42 -5.55
C SER A 12 10.37 -24.51 -5.31
N LEU A 13 10.65 -25.73 -5.78
CA LEU A 13 9.83 -26.92 -5.50
C LEU A 13 10.09 -27.53 -4.13
N ARG A 14 11.02 -26.97 -3.34
CA ARG A 14 11.27 -27.43 -1.97
C ARG A 14 10.10 -27.03 -1.08
N GLU A 15 9.64 -27.98 -0.26
CA GLU A 15 8.72 -27.68 0.84
C GLU A 15 9.32 -26.59 1.73
N ARG A 16 8.47 -25.62 2.10
CA ARG A 16 8.82 -24.52 2.98
C ARG A 16 7.78 -24.43 4.09
N PRO A 17 8.18 -23.99 5.30
CA PRO A 17 7.19 -23.59 6.28
C PRO A 17 6.35 -22.44 5.73
N VAL A 18 5.11 -22.31 6.20
CA VAL A 18 4.21 -21.22 5.81
C VAL A 18 4.89 -19.86 6.04
N PHE A 19 5.67 -19.73 7.11
CA PHE A 19 6.41 -18.52 7.45
C PHE A 19 7.93 -18.77 7.34
N ALA A 20 8.61 -18.01 6.49
CA ALA A 20 10.06 -18.09 6.35
C ALA A 20 10.69 -16.69 6.30
N TRP A 21 11.67 -16.44 7.16
CA TRP A 21 12.48 -15.22 7.09
C TRP A 21 13.60 -15.39 6.06
N GLU A 22 13.69 -14.43 5.15
CA GLU A 22 14.70 -14.37 4.10
C GLU A 22 15.37 -12.99 4.09
N ARG A 23 16.51 -12.88 3.43
CA ARG A 23 17.19 -11.59 3.22
C ARG A 23 17.18 -11.22 1.74
N TYR A 24 16.69 -10.02 1.43
CA TYR A 24 16.57 -9.54 0.05
C TYR A 24 16.87 -8.05 -0.07
N GLN A 25 17.79 -7.69 -0.96
CA GLN A 25 18.25 -6.31 -1.16
C GLN A 25 18.57 -5.58 0.15
N LEU A 26 19.27 -6.27 1.07
CA LEU A 26 19.67 -5.77 2.39
C LEU A 26 18.51 -5.53 3.37
N ARG A 27 17.34 -6.15 3.14
CA ARG A 27 16.19 -6.14 4.05
C ARG A 27 15.87 -7.55 4.51
N ASP A 28 15.37 -7.66 5.74
CA ASP A 28 14.77 -8.89 6.24
C ASP A 28 13.31 -8.92 5.82
N VAL A 29 12.91 -9.98 5.12
CA VAL A 29 11.56 -10.15 4.59
C VAL A 29 10.96 -11.45 5.11
N LEU A 30 9.70 -11.39 5.53
CA LEU A 30 8.90 -12.56 5.89
C LEU A 30 8.18 -13.03 4.62
N VAL A 31 8.60 -14.18 4.10
CA VAL A 31 7.95 -14.89 3.01
C VAL A 31 6.84 -15.76 3.59
N ILE A 32 5.66 -15.67 2.98
CA ILE A 32 4.46 -16.39 3.36
C ILE A 32 4.00 -17.23 2.17
N ASP A 33 3.99 -18.54 2.32
CA ASP A 33 3.53 -19.49 1.30
C ASP A 33 2.43 -20.37 1.88
N HIS A 34 1.18 -19.98 1.63
CA HIS A 34 -0.01 -20.62 2.15
C HIS A 34 -0.84 -21.24 1.01
N PRO A 35 -1.57 -22.35 1.22
CA PRO A 35 -2.43 -22.95 0.20
C PRO A 35 -3.45 -22.01 -0.43
N LEU A 36 -3.80 -20.87 0.17
CA LEU A 36 -4.70 -19.86 -0.39
C LEU A 36 -4.00 -18.63 -0.97
N CYS A 37 -2.75 -18.33 -0.58
CA CYS A 37 -2.08 -17.12 -1.01
C CYS A 37 -0.55 -17.16 -0.83
N GLN A 38 0.11 -16.32 -1.59
CA GLN A 38 1.53 -15.97 -1.42
C GLN A 38 1.63 -14.52 -0.99
N ALA A 39 2.49 -14.24 -0.02
CA ALA A 39 2.73 -12.88 0.45
C ALA A 39 4.18 -12.67 0.88
N VAL A 40 4.63 -11.43 0.86
CA VAL A 40 5.95 -11.05 1.39
C VAL A 40 5.81 -9.75 2.16
N PHE A 41 6.21 -9.76 3.43
CA PHE A 41 6.37 -8.55 4.24
C PHE A 41 7.84 -8.17 4.35
N SER A 42 8.15 -6.88 4.39
CA SER A 42 9.42 -6.38 4.92
C SER A 42 9.27 -6.09 6.41
N ARG A 43 10.27 -6.48 7.22
CA ARG A 43 10.35 -6.06 8.62
C ARG A 43 10.40 -4.54 8.74
N GLN A 44 11.15 -3.88 7.85
CA GLN A 44 11.10 -2.44 7.71
C GLN A 44 9.69 -2.03 7.24
N GLY A 45 9.04 -1.20 8.06
CA GLY A 45 7.74 -0.62 7.81
C GLY A 45 6.54 -1.55 8.03
N ALA A 46 6.75 -2.78 8.49
CA ALA A 46 5.76 -3.85 8.38
C ALA A 46 5.11 -3.86 6.99
N GLN A 47 5.90 -3.59 5.95
CA GLN A 47 5.38 -3.22 4.65
C GLN A 47 5.02 -4.50 3.89
N LEU A 48 3.74 -4.69 3.57
CA LEU A 48 3.30 -5.76 2.67
C LEU A 48 3.79 -5.44 1.26
N LEU A 49 4.75 -6.20 0.75
CA LEU A 49 5.43 -5.94 -0.53
C LEU A 49 4.86 -6.76 -1.69
N HIS A 50 4.29 -7.92 -1.39
CA HIS A 50 3.69 -8.83 -2.36
C HIS A 50 2.47 -9.48 -1.74
N PHE A 51 1.42 -9.61 -2.53
CA PHE A 51 0.27 -10.44 -2.21
C PHE A 51 -0.30 -11.01 -3.51
N GLN A 52 -0.57 -12.31 -3.50
CA GLN A 52 -1.13 -13.05 -4.61
C GLN A 52 -2.02 -14.18 -4.07
N PRO A 53 -3.36 -14.06 -4.15
CA PRO A 53 -4.23 -15.19 -3.91
C PRO A 53 -3.95 -16.33 -4.91
N LYS A 54 -4.21 -17.57 -4.50
CA LYS A 54 -3.98 -18.75 -5.32
C LYS A 54 -4.74 -18.66 -6.63
N GLY A 55 -4.05 -19.02 -7.72
CA GLY A 55 -4.62 -19.00 -9.08
C GLY A 55 -4.79 -17.61 -9.68
N GLN A 56 -4.46 -16.54 -8.95
CA GLN A 56 -4.58 -15.17 -9.44
C GLN A 56 -3.22 -14.57 -9.82
N LYS A 57 -3.24 -13.43 -10.54
CA LYS A 57 -2.06 -12.58 -10.74
C LYS A 57 -1.74 -11.83 -9.44
N PRO A 58 -0.47 -11.44 -9.18
CA PRO A 58 -0.14 -10.58 -8.04
C PRO A 58 -1.00 -9.32 -7.99
N TRP A 59 -1.51 -8.99 -6.81
CA TRP A 59 -2.37 -7.82 -6.59
C TRP A 59 -1.55 -6.54 -6.39
N LEU A 60 -0.41 -6.65 -5.72
CA LEU A 60 0.44 -5.52 -5.39
C LEU A 60 1.63 -5.40 -6.34
N TRP A 61 1.99 -4.16 -6.66
CA TRP A 61 3.18 -3.82 -7.41
C TRP A 61 4.31 -3.49 -6.45
N CYS A 62 5.54 -3.90 -6.75
CA CYS A 62 6.73 -3.51 -5.99
C CYS A 62 7.89 -3.22 -6.93
N ALA A 63 8.63 -2.13 -6.68
CA ALA A 63 9.79 -1.78 -7.47
C ALA A 63 10.83 -2.90 -7.45
N ALA A 64 11.45 -3.18 -8.60
CA ALA A 64 12.48 -4.21 -8.71
C ALA A 64 13.75 -3.86 -7.93
N LYS A 65 14.08 -2.56 -7.83
CA LYS A 65 15.29 -2.06 -7.15
C LYS A 65 14.93 -1.23 -5.94
N TRP A 66 15.49 -1.57 -4.78
CA TRP A 66 15.25 -0.85 -3.54
C TRP A 66 16.46 0.02 -3.17
N PRO A 67 16.24 1.19 -2.54
CA PRO A 67 17.35 1.96 -2.03
C PRO A 67 18.02 1.23 -0.86
N HIS A 68 19.36 1.32 -0.76
CA HIS A 68 20.08 0.72 0.37
C HIS A 68 19.62 1.29 1.71
N VAL A 69 19.26 2.58 1.74
CA VAL A 69 18.70 3.29 2.89
C VAL A 69 17.46 4.06 2.44
N GLY A 70 16.39 4.01 3.22
CA GLY A 70 15.14 4.72 2.95
C GLY A 70 13.95 3.80 2.66
N ALA A 71 12.84 4.41 2.23
CA ALA A 71 11.57 3.72 2.02
C ALA A 71 11.62 2.78 0.81
N ILE A 72 11.02 1.60 0.97
CA ILE A 72 10.78 0.67 -0.13
C ILE A 72 9.58 1.20 -0.95
N ARG A 73 9.71 1.17 -2.28
CA ARG A 73 8.66 1.67 -3.17
C ARG A 73 7.79 0.52 -3.68
N GLY A 74 6.48 0.68 -3.51
CA GLY A 74 5.48 -0.33 -3.84
C GLY A 74 5.00 -1.13 -2.63
N GLY A 75 4.14 -2.12 -2.85
CA GLY A 75 3.43 -2.81 -1.79
C GLY A 75 2.42 -1.88 -1.13
N VAL A 76 2.33 -1.94 0.20
CA VAL A 76 1.50 -1.06 1.03
C VAL A 76 2.37 -0.38 2.10
N PRO A 77 3.07 0.73 1.79
CA PRO A 77 3.77 1.53 2.78
C PRO A 77 2.82 2.10 3.83
N VAL A 78 3.22 2.00 5.10
CA VAL A 78 2.54 2.66 6.23
C VAL A 78 3.03 4.11 6.35
N CYS A 79 2.15 5.06 6.07
CA CYS A 79 2.42 6.49 6.22
C CYS A 79 1.95 6.92 7.62
N TRP A 80 2.87 7.24 8.52
CA TRP A 80 2.55 7.56 9.92
C TRP A 80 3.79 8.18 10.62
N PRO A 81 3.66 9.20 11.51
CA PRO A 81 2.42 9.79 12.03
C PRO A 81 1.92 11.01 11.23
N TRP A 82 2.49 11.25 10.05
CA TRP A 82 1.91 12.19 9.09
C TRP A 82 1.86 11.59 7.69
N TYR A 83 0.85 11.99 6.94
CA TYR A 83 0.69 11.72 5.53
C TYR A 83 1.16 12.94 4.71
N GLY A 84 1.88 12.70 3.60
CA GLY A 84 2.44 13.78 2.79
C GLY A 84 3.64 14.45 3.46
N ARG A 85 3.82 15.76 3.29
CA ARG A 85 4.93 16.50 3.93
C ARG A 85 4.62 16.77 5.39
N HIS A 86 5.64 16.85 6.25
CA HIS A 86 5.43 17.29 7.63
C HIS A 86 4.86 18.71 7.64
N PRO A 87 3.86 19.04 8.48
CA PRO A 87 3.20 20.35 8.48
C PRO A 87 4.14 21.52 8.81
N SER A 88 5.16 21.31 9.65
CA SER A 88 6.08 22.38 10.09
C SER A 88 7.56 22.11 9.82
N GLU A 89 7.97 20.86 9.56
CA GLU A 89 9.38 20.45 9.55
C GLU A 89 9.79 19.98 8.15
N ASN A 90 10.19 20.92 7.30
CA ASN A 90 10.47 20.63 5.88
C ASN A 90 11.64 19.66 5.65
N ALA A 91 12.54 19.48 6.64
CA ALA A 91 13.66 18.55 6.55
C ALA A 91 13.27 17.11 6.90
N TRP A 92 12.09 16.89 7.46
CA TRP A 92 11.60 15.57 7.81
C TRP A 92 11.09 14.82 6.57
N PRO A 93 11.15 13.49 6.55
CA PRO A 93 10.72 12.72 5.41
C PRO A 93 9.23 12.91 5.15
N SER A 94 8.83 12.89 3.89
CA SER A 94 7.42 12.73 3.58
C SER A 94 6.90 11.38 4.09
N HIS A 95 5.62 11.35 4.47
CA HIS A 95 4.86 10.18 4.91
C HIS A 95 5.36 9.56 6.23
N GLY A 96 5.95 10.37 7.10
CA GLY A 96 6.31 9.92 8.43
C GLY A 96 7.49 8.96 8.50
N TRP A 97 7.60 8.35 9.68
CA TRP A 97 8.71 7.49 10.08
C TRP A 97 8.39 6.00 9.95
N ALA A 98 7.12 5.61 10.05
CA ALA A 98 6.72 4.21 10.15
C ALA A 98 7.35 3.30 9.10
N ARG A 99 7.28 3.68 7.82
CA ARG A 99 7.87 2.94 6.67
C ARG A 99 9.41 2.89 6.64
N LEU A 100 10.09 3.62 7.52
CA LEU A 100 11.54 3.71 7.58
C LEU A 100 12.14 2.89 8.73
N LEU A 101 11.32 2.48 9.69
CA LEU A 101 11.74 1.78 10.91
C LEU A 101 11.40 0.29 10.83
N ASP A 102 12.13 -0.55 11.55
CA ASP A 102 11.78 -1.95 11.71
C ASP A 102 10.65 -2.13 12.72
N TRP A 103 9.68 -2.97 12.36
CA TRP A 103 8.55 -3.33 13.22
C TRP A 103 8.78 -4.70 13.86
N LYS A 104 8.16 -4.91 15.02
CA LYS A 104 8.16 -6.21 15.69
C LYS A 104 6.95 -7.02 15.23
N LEU A 105 7.18 -8.24 14.76
CA LEU A 105 6.12 -9.23 14.59
C LEU A 105 5.79 -9.81 15.96
N LEU A 106 4.59 -9.50 16.49
CA LEU A 106 4.13 -9.98 17.79
C LEU A 106 3.46 -11.34 17.70
N ASP A 107 2.68 -11.55 16.65
CA ASP A 107 1.99 -12.81 16.40
C ASP A 107 1.96 -13.14 14.90
N SER A 108 2.00 -14.44 14.61
CA SER A 108 1.80 -15.00 13.27
C SER A 108 1.11 -16.35 13.39
N SER A 109 -0.06 -16.48 12.79
CA SER A 109 -0.86 -17.70 12.81
C SER A 109 -1.46 -17.98 11.45
N THR A 110 -1.84 -19.23 11.23
CA THR A 110 -2.44 -19.70 9.97
C THR A 110 -3.50 -20.75 10.28
N ASP A 111 -4.54 -20.75 9.48
CA ASP A 111 -5.63 -21.72 9.48
C ASP A 111 -6.13 -21.94 8.04
N ASP A 112 -7.24 -22.66 7.89
CA ASP A 112 -7.79 -22.98 6.58
C ASP A 112 -8.27 -21.73 5.80
N ASP A 113 -8.54 -20.61 6.49
CA ASP A 113 -8.99 -19.35 5.88
C ASP A 113 -7.84 -18.44 5.45
N GLY A 114 -6.62 -18.72 5.91
CA GLY A 114 -5.42 -17.97 5.50
C GLY A 114 -4.40 -17.78 6.60
N VAL A 115 -3.82 -16.58 6.60
CA VAL A 115 -2.72 -16.17 7.46
C VAL A 115 -3.09 -14.88 8.19
N ARG A 116 -2.85 -14.84 9.50
CA ARG A 116 -3.03 -13.66 10.34
C ARG A 116 -1.70 -13.22 10.93
N LEU A 117 -1.44 -11.92 10.89
CA LEU A 117 -0.22 -11.30 11.41
C LEU A 117 -0.56 -10.10 12.27
N HIS A 118 0.23 -9.90 13.32
CA HIS A 118 0.19 -8.70 14.14
C HIS A 118 1.58 -8.10 14.22
N TRP A 119 1.75 -6.96 13.56
CA TRP A 119 2.96 -6.14 13.64
C TRP A 119 2.75 -4.96 14.56
N GLN A 120 3.80 -4.56 15.27
CA GLN A 120 3.78 -3.38 16.12
C GLN A 120 5.04 -2.54 15.97
N LEU A 121 4.84 -1.23 15.98
CA LEU A 121 5.88 -0.22 16.17
C LEU A 121 5.55 0.56 17.45
N GLN A 122 6.51 0.61 18.38
CA GLN A 122 6.48 1.53 19.51
C GLN A 122 7.46 2.67 19.21
N LEU A 123 6.98 3.92 19.24
CA LEU A 123 7.80 5.11 19.05
C LEU A 123 7.40 6.20 20.06
N CYS A 124 8.27 6.45 21.05
CA CYS A 124 7.94 7.29 22.20
C CYS A 124 6.63 6.80 22.86
N ASP A 125 5.68 7.71 23.10
CA ASP A 125 4.37 7.43 23.70
C ASP A 125 3.35 6.87 22.70
N TRP A 126 3.76 6.56 21.48
CA TRP A 126 2.90 6.00 20.45
C TRP A 126 3.10 4.51 20.27
N LYS A 127 1.97 3.82 20.15
CA LYS A 127 1.90 2.43 19.72
C LYS A 127 1.09 2.36 18.43
N VAL A 128 1.68 1.72 17.43
CA VAL A 128 1.05 1.53 16.12
C VAL A 128 1.00 0.03 15.84
N ASP A 129 -0.20 -0.48 15.64
CA ASP A 129 -0.46 -1.88 15.36
C ASP A 129 -0.95 -2.02 13.91
N LEU A 130 -0.33 -2.93 13.15
CA LEU A 130 -0.79 -3.34 11.84
C LEU A 130 -1.23 -4.80 11.92
N HIS A 131 -2.54 -5.02 11.77
CA HIS A 131 -3.13 -6.34 11.63
C HIS A 131 -3.29 -6.66 10.16
N ALA A 132 -2.91 -7.88 9.78
CA ALA A 132 -3.12 -8.38 8.42
C ALA A 132 -3.86 -9.71 8.46
N HIS A 133 -4.85 -9.87 7.58
CA HIS A 133 -5.50 -11.14 7.30
C HIS A 133 -5.43 -11.40 5.79
N LEU A 134 -4.72 -12.47 5.43
CA LEU A 134 -4.32 -12.77 4.05
C LEU A 134 -4.79 -14.17 3.66
N GLY A 135 -5.65 -14.24 2.65
CA GLY A 135 -6.17 -15.50 2.10
C GLY A 135 -6.65 -15.28 0.67
N GLU A 136 -7.92 -15.56 0.39
CA GLU A 136 -8.54 -15.13 -0.87
C GLU A 136 -8.73 -13.61 -0.96
N ARG A 137 -8.73 -12.94 0.20
CA ARG A 137 -8.81 -11.49 0.37
C ARG A 137 -7.54 -10.95 1.02
N LEU A 138 -7.30 -9.67 0.82
CA LEU A 138 -6.29 -8.89 1.53
C LEU A 138 -7.02 -7.93 2.45
N ASP A 139 -6.85 -8.12 3.75
CA ASP A 139 -7.34 -7.19 4.78
C ASP A 139 -6.14 -6.65 5.57
N LEU A 140 -6.07 -5.32 5.68
CA LEU A 140 -5.08 -4.61 6.47
C LEU A 140 -5.77 -3.58 7.33
N ARG A 141 -5.52 -3.64 8.63
CA ARG A 141 -6.03 -2.67 9.60
C ARG A 141 -4.88 -2.03 10.36
N LEU A 142 -4.80 -0.70 10.27
CA LEU A 142 -3.85 0.11 11.02
C LEU A 142 -4.56 0.76 12.22
N ALA A 143 -4.05 0.50 13.42
CA ALA A 143 -4.53 1.10 14.66
C ALA A 143 -3.40 1.89 15.32
N THR A 144 -3.73 3.07 15.83
CA THR A 144 -2.78 3.94 16.53
C THR A 144 -3.33 4.27 17.91
N GLU A 145 -2.48 4.16 18.93
CA GLU A 145 -2.77 4.56 20.30
C GLU A 145 -1.69 5.55 20.75
N HIS A 146 -2.12 6.72 21.26
CA HIS A 146 -1.25 7.68 21.94
C HIS A 146 -1.43 7.49 23.45
N GLN A 147 -0.34 7.18 24.15
CA GLN A 147 -0.36 6.86 25.58
C GLN A 147 -0.07 8.07 26.48
N ASP A 148 0.04 9.27 25.89
CA ASP A 148 0.17 10.53 26.63
C ASP A 148 -1.17 11.29 26.68
N SER A 149 -1.26 12.21 27.63
CA SER A 149 -2.38 13.09 27.93
C SER A 149 -2.46 14.34 27.05
N LEU A 150 -1.39 14.68 26.32
CA LEU A 150 -1.36 15.87 25.47
C LEU A 150 -2.00 15.61 24.09
N PRO A 151 -2.79 16.56 23.56
CA PRO A 151 -3.29 16.48 22.19
C PRO A 151 -2.15 16.41 21.17
N CYS A 152 -2.36 15.62 20.14
CA CYS A 152 -1.39 15.38 19.09
C CYS A 152 -2.05 15.45 17.70
N GLN A 153 -1.30 15.96 16.72
CA GLN A 153 -1.72 15.89 15.32
C GLN A 153 -1.27 14.56 14.72
N LEU A 154 -2.22 13.82 14.16
CA LEU A 154 -1.98 12.54 13.52
C LEU A 154 -2.64 12.55 12.14
N SER A 155 -1.87 12.15 11.14
CA SER A 155 -2.43 11.65 9.88
C SER A 155 -1.75 10.36 9.49
N GLN A 156 -2.52 9.42 8.97
CA GLN A 156 -2.02 8.10 8.63
C GLN A 156 -2.60 7.59 7.32
N ALA A 157 -1.88 6.71 6.63
CA ALA A 157 -2.38 6.08 5.42
C ALA A 157 -1.78 4.69 5.18
N LEU A 158 -2.55 3.84 4.50
CA LEU A 158 -2.08 2.62 3.86
C LEU A 158 -1.94 2.87 2.36
N HIS A 159 -0.72 3.17 1.93
CA HIS A 159 -0.43 3.68 0.58
C HIS A 159 -0.34 2.56 -0.47
N ALA A 160 -1.42 1.82 -0.72
CA ALA A 160 -1.37 0.63 -1.57
C ALA A 160 -1.04 0.94 -3.05
N TYR A 161 -0.03 0.24 -3.59
CA TYR A 161 0.35 0.24 -5.00
C TYR A 161 -0.26 -1.00 -5.67
N TRP A 162 -1.38 -0.81 -6.37
CA TRP A 162 -2.08 -1.88 -7.06
C TRP A 162 -1.39 -2.17 -8.38
N ARG A 163 -1.05 -3.44 -8.59
CA ARG A 163 -0.44 -3.88 -9.84
C ARG A 163 -1.49 -3.97 -10.93
N ILE A 164 -1.15 -3.49 -12.10
CA ILE A 164 -2.06 -3.45 -13.25
C ILE A 164 -1.30 -3.77 -14.53
N GLY A 165 -2.04 -4.07 -15.60
CA GLY A 165 -1.44 -4.30 -16.89
C GLY A 165 -0.89 -3.04 -17.56
N ASP A 166 -1.68 -1.96 -17.59
CA ASP A 166 -1.27 -0.65 -18.11
C ASP A 166 -2.13 0.47 -17.49
N VAL A 167 -1.50 1.46 -16.87
CA VAL A 167 -2.18 2.62 -16.27
C VAL A 167 -3.05 3.40 -17.26
N GLY A 168 -2.70 3.42 -18.54
CA GLY A 168 -3.51 4.10 -19.58
C GLY A 168 -4.81 3.38 -19.91
N GLU A 169 -4.91 2.08 -19.60
CA GLU A 169 -6.06 1.24 -19.93
C GLU A 169 -6.99 0.99 -18.74
N VAL A 170 -6.52 1.21 -17.51
CA VAL A 170 -7.34 0.99 -16.32
C VAL A 170 -8.36 2.09 -16.07
N ALA A 171 -9.43 1.71 -15.39
CA ALA A 171 -10.46 2.64 -14.94
C ALA A 171 -10.90 2.28 -13.52
N LEU A 172 -11.17 3.29 -12.71
CA LEU A 172 -11.68 3.14 -11.35
C LEU A 172 -13.13 3.61 -11.29
N SER A 173 -14.05 2.69 -10.99
CA SER A 173 -15.47 2.99 -10.74
C SER A 173 -15.77 3.02 -9.24
N GLY A 174 -16.86 3.68 -8.86
CA GLY A 174 -17.25 3.92 -7.46
C GLY A 174 -17.20 5.40 -7.05
N LEU A 175 -16.47 6.22 -7.83
CA LEU A 175 -16.29 7.65 -7.56
C LEU A 175 -17.25 8.57 -8.34
N ASP A 176 -18.20 8.04 -9.11
CA ASP A 176 -19.09 8.87 -9.91
C ASP A 176 -19.93 9.82 -9.04
N GLY A 177 -19.89 11.11 -9.35
CA GLY A 177 -20.53 12.16 -8.57
C GLY A 177 -19.83 12.54 -7.26
N VAL A 178 -18.74 11.86 -6.88
CA VAL A 178 -18.04 12.09 -5.61
C VAL A 178 -17.22 13.38 -5.68
N GLN A 179 -17.30 14.18 -4.61
CA GLN A 179 -16.52 15.40 -4.44
C GLN A 179 -15.10 15.08 -3.96
N GLY A 180 -14.14 15.86 -4.43
CA GLY A 180 -12.74 15.69 -4.09
C GLY A 180 -11.92 16.95 -4.30
N TYR A 181 -10.60 16.77 -4.21
CA TYR A 181 -9.61 17.81 -4.39
C TYR A 181 -8.46 17.29 -5.25
N ASP A 182 -8.20 17.97 -6.36
CA ASP A 182 -7.06 17.72 -7.23
C ASP A 182 -5.85 18.48 -6.69
N GLN A 183 -4.89 17.75 -6.12
CA GLN A 183 -3.70 18.36 -5.52
C GLN A 183 -2.69 18.85 -6.55
N LEU A 184 -2.70 18.32 -7.78
CA LEU A 184 -1.82 18.79 -8.85
C LEU A 184 -2.27 20.17 -9.34
N ASN A 185 -3.58 20.32 -9.57
CA ASN A 185 -4.19 21.55 -10.05
C ASN A 185 -4.60 22.50 -8.92
N ARG A 186 -4.55 22.05 -7.66
CA ARG A 186 -4.90 22.80 -6.44
C ARG A 186 -6.33 23.34 -6.45
N GLN A 187 -7.28 22.52 -6.88
CA GLN A 187 -8.68 22.90 -6.98
C GLN A 187 -9.62 21.79 -6.53
N ALA A 188 -10.80 22.17 -6.03
CA ALA A 188 -11.88 21.23 -5.82
C ALA A 188 -12.31 20.62 -7.16
N CYS A 189 -12.71 19.36 -7.14
CA CYS A 189 -13.21 18.65 -8.31
C CYS A 189 -14.38 17.74 -7.93
N GLN A 190 -15.23 17.44 -8.89
CA GLN A 190 -16.19 16.34 -8.81
C GLN A 190 -15.81 15.32 -9.87
N GLN A 191 -15.83 14.04 -9.52
CA GLN A 191 -15.56 12.99 -10.48
C GLN A 191 -16.82 12.70 -11.31
N GLU A 192 -16.66 12.62 -12.63
CA GLU A 192 -17.73 12.29 -13.57
C GLU A 192 -17.42 10.95 -14.24
N GLY A 193 -18.28 9.96 -14.03
CA GLY A 193 -18.08 8.60 -14.49
C GLY A 193 -16.84 7.93 -13.89
N GLU A 194 -16.29 6.96 -14.62
CA GLU A 194 -15.09 6.24 -14.20
C GLU A 194 -13.85 7.16 -14.20
N LEU A 195 -13.04 7.08 -13.15
CA LEU A 195 -11.77 7.77 -13.10
C LEU A 195 -10.73 7.00 -13.91
N ARG A 196 -10.26 7.62 -15.00
CA ARG A 196 -9.10 7.16 -15.78
C ARG A 196 -7.88 7.98 -15.40
N VAL A 197 -6.75 7.31 -15.27
CA VAL A 197 -5.46 7.94 -14.94
C VAL A 197 -4.70 8.22 -16.24
N ASP A 198 -4.90 9.42 -16.78
CA ASP A 198 -4.14 9.91 -17.94
C ASP A 198 -3.00 10.83 -17.46
N GLY A 199 -1.77 10.31 -17.50
CA GLY A 199 -0.59 11.02 -17.02
C GLY A 199 -0.50 11.08 -15.48
N GLY A 200 -0.26 12.28 -14.94
CA GLY A 200 -0.09 12.50 -13.51
C GLY A 200 -1.43 12.62 -12.80
N CYS A 201 -1.60 11.92 -11.67
CA CYS A 201 -2.81 11.99 -10.86
C CYS A 201 -2.44 12.13 -9.38
N GLN A 202 -3.13 13.02 -8.67
CA GLN A 202 -3.09 13.12 -7.21
C GLN A 202 -4.41 13.73 -6.73
N ARG A 203 -5.46 12.91 -6.64
CA ARG A 203 -6.82 13.34 -6.25
C ARG A 203 -7.22 12.69 -4.95
N VAL A 204 -7.82 13.48 -4.06
CA VAL A 204 -8.35 13.03 -2.77
C VAL A 204 -9.87 13.12 -2.84
N PHE A 205 -10.57 12.04 -2.49
CA PHE A 205 -12.02 11.96 -2.48
C PHE A 205 -12.52 11.63 -1.08
N GLN A 206 -13.60 12.30 -0.68
CA GLN A 206 -14.39 11.91 0.48
C GLN A 206 -15.37 10.85 0.02
N HIS A 207 -15.03 9.58 0.20
CA HIS A 207 -15.73 8.44 -0.37
C HIS A 207 -15.86 7.35 0.69
N GLU A 208 -17.09 6.91 0.90
CA GLU A 208 -17.42 5.73 1.70
C GLU A 208 -17.80 4.60 0.73
N GLY A 209 -17.25 3.41 0.95
CA GLY A 209 -17.59 2.20 0.19
C GLY A 209 -16.52 1.71 -0.78
N GLU A 210 -16.93 0.79 -1.63
CA GLU A 210 -16.03 -0.01 -2.47
C GLU A 210 -15.72 0.65 -3.82
N LEU A 211 -14.43 0.64 -4.16
CA LEU A 211 -13.93 1.00 -5.47
C LEU A 211 -13.69 -0.24 -6.31
N GLN A 212 -13.90 -0.09 -7.60
CA GLN A 212 -13.77 -1.18 -8.56
C GLN A 212 -12.68 -0.80 -9.57
N LEU A 213 -11.48 -1.36 -9.42
CA LEU A 213 -10.35 -1.18 -10.33
C LEU A 213 -10.46 -2.19 -11.48
N LYS A 214 -10.82 -1.69 -12.66
CA LYS A 214 -10.98 -2.48 -13.89
C LYS A 214 -9.66 -2.50 -14.65
N ASP A 215 -9.16 -3.70 -14.94
CA ASP A 215 -7.92 -3.92 -15.68
C ASP A 215 -8.19 -4.76 -16.94
N PRO A 216 -8.50 -4.10 -18.08
CA PRO A 216 -8.79 -4.79 -19.34
C PRO A 216 -7.60 -5.60 -19.87
N VAL A 217 -6.37 -5.12 -19.63
CA VAL A 217 -5.14 -5.79 -20.09
C VAL A 217 -4.98 -7.14 -19.40
N TRP A 218 -5.35 -7.24 -18.13
CA TRP A 218 -5.33 -8.51 -17.37
C TRP A 218 -6.65 -9.25 -17.32
N GLN A 219 -7.70 -8.68 -17.91
CA GLN A 219 -9.06 -9.23 -17.89
C GLN A 219 -9.51 -9.56 -16.46
N ARG A 220 -9.25 -8.62 -15.53
CA ARG A 220 -9.63 -8.77 -14.13
C ARG A 220 -10.23 -7.48 -13.57
N GLN A 221 -10.79 -7.63 -12.38
CA GLN A 221 -11.27 -6.52 -11.59
C GLN A 221 -10.91 -6.75 -10.13
N LEU A 222 -10.45 -5.68 -9.46
CA LEU A 222 -10.19 -5.70 -8.02
C LEU A 222 -11.23 -4.83 -7.33
N CYS A 223 -11.84 -5.37 -6.27
CA CYS A 223 -12.64 -4.61 -5.32
C CYS A 223 -11.71 -4.08 -4.23
N ILE A 224 -11.73 -2.77 -4.02
CA ILE A 224 -10.86 -2.06 -3.08
C ILE A 224 -11.77 -1.26 -2.15
N ASP A 225 -11.82 -1.67 -0.89
CA ASP A 225 -12.45 -0.92 0.18
C ASP A 225 -11.37 -0.17 0.98
N THR A 226 -11.52 1.14 1.12
CA THR A 226 -10.60 1.98 1.90
C THR A 226 -11.06 2.19 3.35
N GLY A 227 -12.22 1.65 3.73
CA GLY A 227 -12.87 1.84 5.02
C GLY A 227 -13.64 3.17 5.11
N ASP A 228 -14.57 3.23 6.06
CA ASP A 228 -15.58 4.29 6.16
C ASP A 228 -15.03 5.66 6.64
N ASP A 229 -13.93 5.69 7.39
CA ASP A 229 -13.38 6.92 8.00
C ASP A 229 -12.13 7.48 7.26
N ALA A 230 -11.82 6.95 6.07
CA ALA A 230 -10.65 7.32 5.31
C ALA A 230 -11.02 8.08 4.03
N ASN A 231 -10.24 9.10 3.68
CA ASN A 231 -10.27 9.62 2.32
C ASN A 231 -9.64 8.58 1.38
N THR A 232 -10.27 8.38 0.23
CA THR A 232 -9.65 7.68 -0.89
C THR A 232 -8.70 8.63 -1.61
N VAL A 233 -7.42 8.30 -1.71
CA VAL A 233 -6.50 9.04 -2.59
C VAL A 233 -6.13 8.17 -3.79
N VAL A 234 -6.22 8.76 -4.98
CA VAL A 234 -5.76 8.14 -6.22
C VAL A 234 -4.52 8.88 -6.70
N TRP A 235 -3.43 8.13 -6.89
CA TRP A 235 -2.15 8.70 -7.25
C TRP A 235 -1.42 7.92 -8.34
N HIS A 236 -0.80 8.67 -9.25
CA HIS A 236 0.14 8.17 -10.23
C HIS A 236 1.14 9.28 -10.60
N PRO A 237 2.45 9.01 -10.74
CA PRO A 237 3.44 10.04 -11.01
C PRO A 237 3.34 10.65 -12.43
N GLY A 238 2.63 10.00 -13.34
CA GLY A 238 2.65 10.34 -14.75
C GLY A 238 4.05 10.20 -15.32
N THR A 239 4.52 11.23 -16.03
CA THR A 239 5.88 11.25 -16.60
C THR A 239 6.94 11.67 -15.59
N ARG A 240 6.59 11.94 -14.32
CA ARG A 240 7.58 12.33 -13.32
C ARG A 240 8.45 11.12 -12.93
N PRO A 241 9.78 11.18 -13.08
CA PRO A 241 10.64 10.05 -12.76
C PRO A 241 10.59 9.73 -11.26
N LEU A 242 10.50 8.44 -10.94
CA LEU A 242 10.61 7.92 -9.58
C LEU A 242 11.97 7.26 -9.38
N LEU A 243 12.64 7.60 -8.28
CA LEU A 243 13.92 6.99 -7.94
C LEU A 243 13.77 5.47 -7.81
N GLY A 244 14.62 4.74 -8.53
CA GLY A 244 14.66 3.27 -8.51
C GLY A 244 13.60 2.59 -9.38
N VAL A 245 12.81 3.34 -10.16
CA VAL A 245 11.74 2.81 -11.00
C VAL A 245 12.03 3.12 -12.46
N SER A 246 12.01 2.11 -13.31
CA SER A 246 12.10 2.29 -14.76
C SER A 246 10.78 2.82 -15.36
N TRP A 247 10.85 3.38 -16.57
CA TRP A 247 9.63 3.81 -17.30
C TRP A 247 8.61 2.69 -17.49
N ASN A 248 9.08 1.48 -17.80
CA ASN A 248 8.21 0.31 -17.95
C ASN A 248 7.52 -0.06 -16.63
N GLU A 249 8.20 0.08 -15.51
CA GLU A 249 7.59 -0.21 -14.21
C GLU A 249 6.53 0.82 -13.81
N MET A 250 6.66 2.08 -14.27
CA MET A 250 5.70 3.13 -13.95
C MET A 250 4.32 2.89 -14.54
N SER A 251 4.20 2.22 -15.69
CA SER A 251 2.89 1.88 -16.27
C SER A 251 2.22 0.67 -15.62
N GLU A 252 2.92 -0.10 -14.78
CA GLU A 252 2.42 -1.35 -14.19
C GLU A 252 1.74 -1.13 -12.81
N PHE A 253 1.48 0.12 -12.38
CA PHE A 253 0.78 0.38 -11.13
C PHE A 253 -0.13 1.62 -11.14
N VAL A 254 -1.10 1.60 -10.23
CA VAL A 254 -1.83 2.79 -9.77
C VAL A 254 -1.93 2.74 -8.25
N CYS A 255 -1.83 3.88 -7.57
CA CYS A 255 -2.08 3.93 -6.14
C CYS A 255 -3.53 4.29 -5.86
N VAL A 256 -4.17 3.49 -5.02
CA VAL A 256 -5.46 3.76 -4.41
C VAL A 256 -5.28 3.48 -2.94
N GLU A 257 -5.34 4.52 -2.11
CA GLU A 257 -4.95 4.46 -0.71
C GLU A 257 -6.03 4.99 0.21
N ALA A 258 -6.07 4.41 1.41
CA ALA A 258 -6.87 4.89 2.53
C ALA A 258 -6.04 5.88 3.35
N ALA A 259 -6.46 7.15 3.44
CA ALA A 259 -5.76 8.19 4.18
C ALA A 259 -6.70 8.92 5.16
N SER A 260 -6.34 8.94 6.44
CA SER A 260 -7.08 9.63 7.51
C SER A 260 -6.26 10.73 8.18
N GLY A 261 -6.95 11.72 8.77
CA GLY A 261 -6.34 12.83 9.50
C GLY A 261 -5.74 13.95 8.62
N GLY A 262 -5.88 13.86 7.30
CA GLY A 262 -5.41 14.88 6.35
C GLY A 262 -6.51 15.84 5.91
N GLY A 263 -7.09 16.64 6.82
CA GLY A 263 -8.03 17.68 6.41
C GLY A 263 -8.81 18.37 7.54
N ARG A 264 -8.57 19.68 7.67
CA ARG A 264 -9.23 20.70 8.53
C ARG A 264 -8.82 20.73 10.00
N GLY A 265 -7.75 21.50 10.26
CA GLY A 265 -7.84 22.60 11.22
C GLY A 265 -8.33 23.84 10.48
#